data_AF-A0A7U9NAU4-F1
#
_entry.id   AF-A0A7U9NAU4-F1
#
_cell.length_a   1.000
_cell.length_b   1.000
_cell.length_c   1.000
_cell.angle_alpha   90.00
_cell.angle_beta   90.00
_cell.angle_gamma   90.00
#
_symmetry.space_group_name_H-M   'P 1'
#
loop_
_entity.id
_entity.type
_entity.pdbx_description
1 polymer ?
#
loop_
_entity_poly.entity_id
_entity_poly.type
_entity_poly.pdbx_seq_one_letter_code
_entity_poly.pdbx_strand_id
1 'polypeptide(L)'
;MLGSRGYNNIVVSSSIVEKMAKDPAAAAKYEKVFAEMSGNSERIEKFARENNDEILSAGALIDKNGKVSYWMVGRSKNIMENPGTVYKEKVQKQIAEKRAKKKEEEALKEKKLAKAESVEKLMEQIKAGTSQPVKVQEEGKGAQLDLTI
;
A
#
# COMPACT_ATOMS: atom_id res chain seq x y z
N MET A 1 -23.76 8.35 4.72
CA MET A 1 -23.84 9.03 3.41
C MET A 1 -24.93 10.09 3.55
N LEU A 2 -24.61 11.39 3.50
CA LEU A 2 -25.53 12.50 3.83
C LEU A 2 -26.32 13.03 2.61
N GLY A 3 -26.72 12.16 1.68
CA GLY A 3 -27.49 12.53 0.50
C GLY A 3 -28.07 11.32 -0.24
N SER A 4 -29.11 11.56 -1.04
CA SER A 4 -29.72 10.57 -1.93
C SER A 4 -28.77 10.21 -3.08
N ARG A 5 -28.76 8.94 -3.51
CA ARG A 5 -27.89 8.47 -4.61
C ARG A 5 -28.42 8.94 -5.96
N GLY A 6 -27.52 9.03 -6.95
CA GLY A 6 -27.86 9.36 -8.33
C GLY A 6 -27.68 10.84 -8.66
N TYR A 7 -28.25 11.27 -9.80
CA TYR A 7 -27.92 12.56 -10.43
C TYR A 7 -29.02 13.62 -10.33
N ASN A 8 -30.23 13.23 -9.88
CA ASN A 8 -31.42 14.09 -9.90
C ASN A 8 -31.75 14.65 -8.51
N ASN A 9 -30.72 14.91 -7.69
CA ASN A 9 -30.93 15.38 -6.32
C ASN A 9 -31.12 16.89 -6.26
N ILE A 10 -32.20 17.35 -5.67
CA ILE A 10 -32.52 18.77 -5.58
C ILE A 10 -32.55 19.21 -4.12
N VAL A 11 -31.89 20.33 -3.83
CA VAL A 11 -32.01 21.04 -2.56
C VAL A 11 -32.52 22.45 -2.86
N VAL A 12 -33.65 22.84 -2.27
CA VAL A 12 -34.25 24.17 -2.48
C VAL A 12 -34.45 24.84 -1.13
N SER A 13 -34.05 26.11 -1.03
CA SER A 13 -34.40 26.95 0.12
C SER A 13 -35.92 27.09 0.23
N SER A 14 -36.48 26.95 1.43
CA SER A 14 -37.92 27.06 1.69
C SER A 14 -38.50 28.38 1.16
N SER A 15 -37.76 29.48 1.31
CA SER A 15 -38.15 30.81 0.80
C SER A 15 -38.40 30.82 -0.71
N ILE A 16 -37.67 30.00 -1.47
CA ILE A 16 -37.87 29.87 -2.92
C ILE A 16 -39.10 29.03 -3.21
N VAL A 17 -39.33 27.95 -2.46
CA VAL A 17 -40.54 27.13 -2.59
C VAL A 17 -41.79 27.98 -2.36
N GLU A 18 -41.79 28.81 -1.32
CA GLU A 18 -42.88 29.75 -1.06
C GLU A 18 -43.06 30.78 -2.18
N LYS A 19 -41.97 31.25 -2.78
CA LYS A 19 -42.02 32.17 -3.91
C LYS A 19 -42.63 31.50 -5.14
N MET A 20 -42.23 30.26 -5.45
CA MET A 20 -42.80 29.49 -6.55
C MET A 20 -44.32 29.26 -6.36
N ALA A 21 -44.77 29.04 -5.13
CA ALA A 21 -46.20 28.87 -4.84
C ALA A 21 -47.04 30.13 -5.10
N LYS A 22 -46.42 31.33 -5.02
CA LYS A 22 -47.11 32.63 -5.15
C LYS A 22 -46.93 33.27 -6.53
N ASP A 23 -45.86 32.91 -7.25
CA ASP A 23 -45.47 33.51 -8.51
C ASP A 23 -45.25 32.42 -9.58
N PRO A 24 -46.20 32.25 -10.53
CA PRO A 24 -46.08 31.28 -11.61
C PRO A 24 -44.84 31.49 -12.50
N ALA A 25 -44.35 32.71 -12.66
CA ALA A 25 -43.14 32.97 -13.44
C ALA A 25 -41.89 32.48 -12.70
N ALA A 26 -41.85 32.66 -11.37
CA ALA A 26 -40.80 32.07 -10.54
C ALA A 26 -40.86 30.53 -10.54
N ALA A 27 -42.07 29.95 -10.48
CA ALA A 27 -42.25 28.51 -10.60
C ALA A 27 -41.67 27.97 -11.91
N ALA A 28 -42.11 28.51 -13.05
CA ALA A 28 -41.64 28.10 -14.37
C ALA A 28 -40.11 28.20 -14.53
N LYS A 29 -39.50 29.25 -13.96
CA LYS A 29 -38.04 29.44 -13.99
C LYS A 29 -37.31 28.27 -13.30
N TYR A 30 -37.73 27.87 -12.12
CA TYR A 30 -37.04 26.84 -11.33
C TYR A 30 -37.45 25.41 -11.73
N GLU A 31 -38.69 25.21 -12.18
CA GLU A 31 -39.13 23.94 -12.77
C GLU A 31 -38.32 23.57 -14.00
N LYS A 32 -37.95 24.56 -14.83
CA LYS A 32 -37.03 24.34 -15.95
C LYS A 32 -35.69 23.77 -15.49
N VAL A 33 -35.15 24.25 -14.37
CA VAL A 33 -33.91 23.71 -13.79
C VAL A 33 -34.10 22.24 -13.40
N PHE A 34 -35.23 21.90 -12.77
CA PHE A 34 -35.52 20.53 -12.36
C PHE A 34 -35.64 19.57 -13.55
N ALA A 35 -36.27 20.03 -14.64
CA ALA A 35 -36.41 19.25 -15.87
C ALA A 35 -35.06 19.04 -16.59
N GLU A 36 -34.18 20.04 -16.59
CA GLU A 36 -32.89 19.97 -17.28
C GLU A 36 -31.85 19.10 -16.55
N MET A 37 -32.03 18.84 -15.25
CA MET A 37 -31.10 18.05 -14.45
C MET A 37 -30.93 16.61 -14.94
N SER A 38 -32.00 15.97 -15.44
CA SER A 38 -31.94 14.59 -15.91
C SER A 38 -31.11 14.42 -17.18
N GLY A 39 -30.94 15.47 -17.99
CA GLY A 39 -30.22 15.42 -19.25
C GLY A 39 -28.69 15.41 -19.11
N ASN A 40 -28.16 15.70 -17.92
CA ASN A 40 -26.71 15.86 -17.72
C ASN A 40 -26.03 14.63 -17.10
N SER A 41 -26.80 13.62 -16.69
CA SER A 41 -26.31 12.43 -16.00
C SER A 41 -25.31 11.64 -16.84
N GLU A 42 -25.64 11.31 -18.09
CA GLU A 42 -24.77 10.55 -19.01
C GLU A 42 -23.41 11.22 -19.23
N ARG A 43 -23.40 12.55 -19.37
CA ARG A 43 -22.17 13.33 -19.53
C ARG A 43 -21.30 13.25 -18.28
N ILE A 44 -21.91 13.35 -17.10
CA ILE A 44 -21.22 13.26 -15.81
C ILE A 44 -20.67 11.84 -15.61
N GLU A 45 -21.45 10.80 -15.96
CA GLU A 45 -20.99 9.41 -15.87
C GLU A 45 -19.79 9.15 -16.76
N LYS A 46 -19.84 9.65 -18.00
CA LYS A 46 -18.74 9.51 -18.96
C LYS A 46 -17.47 10.15 -18.42
N PHE A 47 -17.56 11.39 -17.93
CA PHE A 47 -16.44 12.10 -17.32
C PHE A 47 -15.86 11.33 -16.12
N ALA A 48 -16.72 10.79 -15.24
CA ALA A 48 -16.26 10.02 -14.09
C ALA A 48 -15.55 8.73 -14.52
N ARG A 49 -16.11 7.98 -15.50
CA ARG A 49 -15.49 6.77 -16.05
C ARG A 49 -14.11 7.07 -16.66
N GLU A 50 -13.99 8.14 -17.44
CA GLU A 50 -12.72 8.55 -18.07
C GLU A 50 -11.64 8.90 -17.04
N ASN A 51 -12.01 9.41 -15.86
CA ASN A 51 -11.09 9.75 -14.79
C ASN A 51 -10.90 8.62 -13.74
N ASN A 52 -11.44 7.43 -13.99
CA ASN A 52 -11.46 6.31 -13.03
C ASN A 52 -12.09 6.70 -11.68
N ASP A 53 -13.11 7.55 -11.73
CA ASP A 53 -13.91 7.99 -10.60
C ASP A 53 -15.29 7.31 -10.61
N GLU A 54 -15.90 7.25 -9.44
CA GLU A 54 -17.26 6.77 -9.23
C GLU A 54 -18.10 7.91 -8.65
N ILE A 55 -19.11 8.40 -9.37
CA ILE A 55 -20.05 9.38 -8.80
C ILE A 55 -21.05 8.64 -7.93
N LEU A 56 -21.13 9.07 -6.68
CA LEU A 56 -22.06 8.52 -5.70
C LEU A 56 -23.37 9.31 -5.68
N SER A 57 -23.25 10.63 -5.87
CA SER A 57 -24.37 11.55 -5.83
C SER A 57 -24.03 12.86 -6.53
N ALA A 58 -24.97 13.40 -7.29
CA ALA A 58 -24.89 14.72 -7.89
C ALA A 58 -26.26 15.41 -7.82
N GLY A 59 -26.26 16.73 -7.88
CA GLY A 59 -27.50 17.48 -7.75
C GLY A 59 -27.36 18.98 -7.95
N ALA A 60 -28.49 19.67 -7.81
CA ALA A 60 -28.57 21.13 -7.81
C ALA A 60 -29.02 21.64 -6.43
N LEU A 61 -28.53 22.83 -6.10
CA LEU A 61 -28.90 23.62 -4.94
C LEU A 61 -29.46 24.95 -5.44
N ILE A 62 -30.63 25.33 -4.94
CA ILE A 62 -31.19 26.66 -5.11
C ILE A 62 -31.18 27.34 -3.74
N ASP A 63 -30.29 28.33 -3.59
CA ASP A 63 -30.14 29.05 -2.33
C ASP A 63 -31.30 30.03 -2.06
N LYS A 64 -31.29 30.66 -0.88
CA LYS A 64 -32.30 31.64 -0.47
C LYS A 64 -32.40 32.87 -1.39
N ASN A 65 -31.32 33.19 -2.12
CA ASN A 65 -31.27 34.30 -3.07
C ASN A 65 -31.75 33.87 -4.47
N GLY A 66 -32.08 32.58 -4.64
CA GLY A 66 -32.52 32.01 -5.91
C GLY A 66 -31.37 31.69 -6.86
N LYS A 67 -30.11 31.64 -6.37
CA LYS A 67 -28.95 31.23 -7.15
C LYS A 67 -28.93 29.71 -7.26
N VAL A 68 -28.76 29.23 -8.48
CA VAL A 68 -28.59 27.80 -8.78
C VAL A 68 -27.10 27.45 -8.73
N SER A 69 -26.75 26.39 -8.02
CA SER A 69 -25.40 25.84 -7.97
C SER A 69 -25.46 24.32 -8.09
N TYR A 70 -24.43 23.70 -8.66
CA TYR A 70 -24.37 22.25 -8.84
C TYR A 70 -23.32 21.64 -7.92
N TRP A 71 -23.58 20.43 -7.44
CA TRP A 71 -22.67 19.71 -6.57
C TRP A 71 -22.55 18.26 -7.03
N MET A 72 -21.38 17.67 -6.77
CA MET A 72 -21.08 16.28 -7.05
C MET A 72 -20.24 15.72 -5.91
N VAL A 73 -20.55 14.49 -5.52
CA VAL A 73 -19.80 13.68 -4.57
C VAL A 73 -19.43 12.40 -5.30
N GLY A 74 -18.13 12.21 -5.49
CA GLY A 74 -17.58 11.00 -6.08
C GLY A 74 -16.50 10.38 -5.19
N ARG A 75 -16.16 9.14 -5.49
CA ARG A 75 -15.01 8.44 -4.94
C ARG A 75 -14.06 8.14 -6.08
N SER A 76 -12.80 8.55 -5.96
CA SER A 76 -11.80 8.10 -6.91
C SER A 76 -11.49 6.62 -6.68
N LYS A 77 -11.45 5.84 -7.76
CA LYS A 77 -10.95 4.46 -7.72
C LYS A 77 -9.45 4.41 -7.90
N ASN A 78 -8.82 5.52 -8.32
CA ASN A 78 -7.42 5.70 -8.03
C ASN A 78 -7.31 5.72 -6.52
N ILE A 79 -6.71 4.65 -5.99
CA ILE A 79 -6.30 4.58 -4.60
C ILE A 79 -5.34 5.76 -4.45
N MET A 80 -5.84 6.91 -3.98
CA MET A 80 -4.97 7.86 -3.30
C MET A 80 -4.41 7.04 -2.16
N GLU A 81 -3.19 6.55 -2.36
CA GLU A 81 -2.39 5.89 -1.36
C GLU A 81 -2.51 6.74 -0.10
N ASN A 82 -3.32 6.27 0.86
CA ASN A 82 -3.48 6.98 2.11
C ASN A 82 -2.06 7.03 2.70
N PRO A 83 -1.49 8.23 2.93
CA PRO A 83 -0.11 8.33 3.39
C PRO A 83 0.14 7.46 4.64
N GLY A 84 -0.90 7.28 5.47
CA GLY A 84 -0.86 6.43 6.66
C GLY A 84 -0.79 4.92 6.38
N THR A 85 -1.40 4.39 5.31
CA THR A 85 -1.32 2.95 4.98
C THR A 85 -0.01 2.61 4.32
N VAL A 86 0.47 3.46 3.40
CA VAL A 86 1.78 3.30 2.76
C VAL A 86 2.91 3.38 3.78
N TYR A 87 2.82 4.30 4.74
CA TYR A 87 3.79 4.39 5.82
C TYR A 87 3.77 3.14 6.71
N LYS A 88 2.59 2.64 7.09
CA LYS A 88 2.46 1.40 7.87
C LYS A 88 3.05 0.19 7.14
N GLU A 89 2.76 0.01 5.85
CA GLU A 89 3.31 -1.09 5.06
C GLU A 89 4.84 -0.99 4.91
N LYS A 90 5.36 0.21 4.66
CA LYS A 90 6.82 0.46 4.61
C LYS A 90 7.48 0.15 5.95
N VAL A 91 6.89 0.58 7.07
CA VAL A 91 7.41 0.31 8.42
C VAL A 91 7.35 -1.18 8.74
N GLN A 92 6.27 -1.88 8.41
CA GLN A 92 6.15 -3.33 8.61
C GLN A 92 7.18 -4.11 7.78
N LYS A 93 7.41 -3.72 6.52
CA LYS A 93 8.48 -4.31 5.68
C LYS A 93 9.85 -4.10 6.31
N GLN A 94 10.17 -2.89 6.79
CA GLN A 94 11.46 -2.63 7.45
C GLN A 94 11.64 -3.43 8.75
N ILE A 95 10.57 -3.62 9.54
CA ILE A 95 10.62 -4.44 10.75
C ILE A 95 10.85 -5.92 10.39
N ALA A 96 10.18 -6.42 9.36
CA ALA A 96 10.36 -7.79 8.87
C ALA A 96 11.80 -8.01 8.35
N GLU A 97 12.33 -7.08 7.55
CA GLU A 97 13.71 -7.14 7.06
C GLU A 97 14.74 -7.09 8.20
N LYS A 98 14.55 -6.21 9.20
CA LYS A 98 15.42 -6.15 10.38
C LYS A 98 15.38 -7.46 11.19
N ARG A 99 14.21 -8.10 11.32
CA ARG A 99 14.08 -9.39 12.01
C ARG A 99 14.74 -10.52 11.23
N ALA A 100 14.61 -10.53 9.90
CA ALA A 100 15.27 -11.51 9.05
C ALA A 100 16.80 -11.40 9.15
N LYS A 101 17.35 -10.18 9.06
CA LYS A 101 18.79 -9.94 9.21
C LYS A 101 19.32 -10.35 10.59
N LYS A 102 18.58 -10.07 11.67
CA LYS A 102 18.97 -10.52 13.02
C LYS A 102 19.01 -12.04 13.14
N LYS A 103 18.02 -12.75 12.60
CA LYS A 103 18.00 -14.22 12.60
C LYS A 103 19.16 -14.80 11.80
N GLU A 104 19.51 -14.18 10.68
CA GLU A 104 20.64 -14.61 9.85
C GLU A 104 21.98 -14.37 10.56
N GLU A 105 22.13 -13.24 11.25
CA GLU A 105 23.33 -12.91 12.03
C GLU A 105 23.51 -13.83 13.25
N GLU A 106 22.42 -14.15 13.96
CA GLU A 106 22.41 -15.13 15.07
C GLU A 106 22.79 -16.53 14.56
N ALA A 107 22.19 -16.99 13.45
CA ALA A 107 22.55 -18.27 12.84
C ALA A 107 24.02 -18.32 12.39
N LEU A 108 24.58 -17.18 11.94
CA LEU A 108 25.99 -17.09 11.59
C LEU A 108 26.90 -17.14 12.83
N LYS A 109 26.49 -16.52 13.95
CA LYS A 109 27.22 -16.55 15.23
C LYS A 109 27.19 -17.95 15.84
N GLU A 110 26.05 -18.64 15.84
CA GLU A 110 25.96 -20.02 16.29
C GLU A 110 26.84 -20.96 15.46
N LYS A 111 26.84 -20.81 14.13
CA LYS A 111 27.74 -21.58 13.25
C LYS A 111 29.22 -21.32 13.53
N LYS A 112 29.59 -20.09 13.90
CA LYS A 112 30.98 -19.75 14.28
C LYS A 112 31.34 -20.33 15.64
N LEU A 113 30.43 -20.28 16.61
CA LEU A 113 30.63 -20.83 17.94
C LEU A 113 30.79 -22.36 17.88
N ALA A 114 29.90 -23.05 17.16
CA ALA A 114 29.98 -24.50 16.98
C ALA A 114 31.28 -24.93 16.27
N LYS A 115 31.76 -24.12 15.31
CA LYS A 115 33.07 -24.36 14.69
C LYS A 115 34.23 -24.15 15.67
N ALA A 116 34.19 -23.11 16.49
CA ALA A 116 35.22 -22.87 17.50
C ALA A 116 35.28 -24.00 18.54
N GLU A 117 34.13 -24.43 19.07
CA GLU A 117 34.05 -25.57 20.00
C GLU A 117 34.53 -26.88 19.37
N SER A 118 34.27 -27.10 18.07
CA SER A 118 34.78 -28.27 17.35
C SER A 118 36.31 -28.26 17.20
N VAL A 119 36.89 -27.08 16.99
CA VAL A 119 38.34 -26.91 16.85
C VAL A 119 39.03 -27.08 18.20
N GLU A 120 38.44 -26.59 19.29
CA GLU A 120 38.96 -26.81 20.64
C GLU A 120 38.95 -28.30 21.02
N LYS A 121 37.86 -29.03 20.74
CA LYS A 121 37.81 -30.48 20.96
C LYS A 121 38.87 -31.24 20.15
N LEU A 122 39.14 -30.82 18.91
CA LEU A 122 40.21 -31.42 18.10
C LEU A 122 41.60 -31.11 18.67
N MET A 123 41.84 -29.89 19.16
CA MET A 123 43.10 -29.51 19.81
C MET A 123 43.32 -30.26 21.12
N GLU A 124 42.27 -30.48 21.92
CA GLU A 124 42.33 -31.30 23.13
C GLU A 124 42.62 -32.77 22.81
N GLN A 125 42.02 -33.34 21.76
CA GLN A 125 42.35 -34.70 21.31
C GLN A 125 43.79 -34.83 20.81
N ILE A 126 44.32 -33.80 20.13
CA ILE A 126 45.72 -33.79 19.69
C ILE A 126 46.67 -33.70 20.89
N LYS A 127 46.35 -32.87 21.90
CA LYS A 127 47.13 -32.78 23.16
C LYS A 127 47.03 -34.05 24.00
N ALA A 128 45.86 -34.69 24.07
CA ALA A 128 45.66 -35.95 24.77
C ALA A 128 46.29 -37.15 24.02
N GLY A 129 46.44 -37.06 22.70
CA GLY A 129 47.08 -38.06 21.85
C GLY A 129 48.61 -38.02 21.82
N THR A 130 49.27 -37.03 22.46
CA THR A 130 50.73 -36.91 22.44
C THR A 130 51.45 -37.68 23.55
N SER A 131 50.76 -38.59 24.25
CA SER A 131 51.37 -39.49 25.25
C SER A 131 51.45 -40.93 24.76
N GLN A 132 52.22 -41.18 23.69
CA GLN A 132 52.90 -42.47 23.49
C GLN A 132 54.04 -42.32 22.47
N PRO A 133 55.27 -42.79 22.77
CA PRO A 133 56.40 -42.66 21.87
C PRO A 133 56.36 -43.80 20.85
N VAL A 134 56.08 -43.51 19.58
CA VAL A 134 56.31 -44.48 18.51
C VAL A 134 57.55 -44.04 17.73
N LYS A 135 58.55 -44.90 17.82
CA LYS A 135 59.89 -44.82 17.26
C LYS A 135 59.89 -44.33 15.81
N VAL A 136 60.73 -43.34 15.55
CA VAL A 136 61.24 -43.03 14.22
C VAL A 136 62.01 -44.26 13.72
N GLN A 137 61.52 -44.89 12.65
CA GLN A 137 62.33 -45.74 11.77
C GLN A 137 62.40 -45.03 10.43
N GLU A 138 63.61 -44.56 10.14
CA GLU A 138 64.05 -44.02 8.87
C GLU A 138 64.41 -45.19 7.95
N GLU A 139 63.67 -45.42 6.87
CA GLU A 139 64.16 -46.20 5.71
C GLU A 139 63.64 -45.60 4.39
N GLY A 140 64.50 -44.77 3.79
CA GLY A 140 64.93 -44.81 2.40
C GLY A 140 63.93 -45.15 1.27
N LYS A 141 63.74 -44.18 0.35
CA LYS A 141 64.11 -44.22 -1.09
C LYS A 141 63.19 -43.28 -1.89
N GLY A 142 63.81 -42.38 -2.64
CA GLY A 142 63.14 -41.31 -3.34
C GLY A 142 62.51 -41.70 -4.68
N ALA A 143 61.84 -40.72 -5.29
CA ALA A 143 61.70 -40.61 -6.72
C ALA A 143 61.36 -39.15 -7.09
N GLN A 144 62.15 -38.65 -8.01
CA GLN A 144 62.12 -37.39 -8.75
C GLN A 144 60.73 -37.09 -9.36
N LEU A 145 60.23 -35.86 -9.21
CA LEU A 145 59.09 -35.36 -9.98
C LEU A 145 59.63 -34.55 -11.16
N ASP A 146 59.49 -35.15 -12.34
CA ASP A 146 59.83 -34.59 -13.64
C ASP A 146 58.82 -33.48 -13.99
N LEU A 147 59.32 -32.30 -14.32
CA LEU A 147 58.54 -31.17 -14.82
C LEU A 147 58.72 -31.13 -16.33
N THR A 148 57.72 -31.60 -17.06
CA THR A 148 57.63 -31.40 -18.51
C THR A 148 56.36 -30.63 -18.82
N ILE A 149 56.57 -29.50 -19.50
CA ILE A 149 55.60 -28.57 -20.08
C ILE A 149 54.88 -29.24 -21.25
#